data_AF-A0A946GYU2-F1
#
_entry.id   AF-A0A946GYU2-F1
#
_cell.length_a   1.000
_cell.length_b   1.000
_cell.length_c   1.000
_cell.angle_alpha   90.00
_cell.angle_beta   90.00
_cell.angle_gamma   90.00
#
_symmetry.space_group_name_H-M   'P 1'
#
loop_
_entity.id
_entity.type
_entity.pdbx_description
1 polymer ?
#
loop_
_entity_poly.entity_id
_entity_poly.type
_entity_poly.pdbx_seq_one_letter_code
_entity_poly.pdbx_strand_id
1 'polypeptide(L)'
;MKKLMILPIALAMLSVTGGGSQAGLLDGLFDSETTAKNPKTYGRIVWQQNGPKDARIALASFQPAPPPGIRLAPGEYIVPTPEGDTAIAPAPAGQPIGLYHRVKYEDLDNIHPCAVKMVVQVMDPCPPPRDPCSRCKPAPRFVLVEICVPRCGCKKVKVSRGGAKVEYDYGKYEIEIKSKKGVVVVNYDD
;
A
#
# COMPACT_ATOMS: atom_id res chain seq x y z
N MET A 1 -13.67 3.27 -54.85
CA MET A 1 -13.38 1.84 -55.05
C MET A 1 -13.10 1.21 -53.69
N LYS A 2 -14.04 0.44 -53.14
CA LYS A 2 -14.00 -0.10 -51.78
C LYS A 2 -13.45 -1.54 -51.84
N LYS A 3 -12.28 -1.79 -51.25
CA LYS A 3 -11.69 -3.14 -51.14
C LYS A 3 -12.08 -3.73 -49.79
N LEU A 4 -13.10 -4.57 -49.80
CA LEU A 4 -13.62 -5.32 -48.66
C LEU A 4 -12.73 -6.56 -48.48
N MET A 5 -11.84 -6.57 -47.49
CA MET A 5 -11.08 -7.76 -47.10
C MET A 5 -11.86 -8.52 -46.03
N ILE A 6 -12.37 -9.69 -46.41
CA ILE A 6 -13.02 -10.67 -45.54
C ILE A 6 -11.91 -11.59 -45.00
N LEU A 7 -11.67 -11.56 -43.69
CA LEU A 7 -10.76 -12.47 -43.00
C LEU A 7 -11.57 -13.69 -42.51
N PRO A 8 -11.13 -14.94 -42.76
CA PRO A 8 -11.83 -16.13 -42.26
C PRO A 8 -11.56 -16.36 -40.77
N ILE A 9 -12.65 -16.53 -40.02
CA ILE A 9 -12.67 -16.92 -38.61
C ILE A 9 -12.37 -18.43 -38.53
N ALA A 10 -11.21 -18.79 -38.00
CA ALA A 10 -10.89 -20.17 -37.67
C ALA A 10 -11.56 -20.56 -36.34
N LEU A 11 -12.60 -21.39 -36.45
CA LEU A 11 -13.34 -22.00 -35.35
C LEU A 11 -12.57 -23.21 -34.83
N ALA A 12 -11.88 -23.08 -33.69
CA ALA A 12 -11.24 -24.21 -33.02
C ALA A 12 -12.23 -24.90 -32.09
N MET A 13 -12.72 -26.07 -32.51
CA MET A 13 -13.46 -27.04 -31.69
C MET A 13 -12.50 -27.66 -30.66
N LEU A 14 -12.68 -27.37 -29.37
CA LEU A 14 -12.07 -28.16 -28.31
C LEU A 14 -13.09 -29.19 -27.81
N SER A 15 -12.79 -30.44 -28.12
CA SER A 15 -13.46 -31.66 -27.72
C SER A 15 -13.36 -31.87 -26.20
N VAL A 16 -14.53 -31.96 -25.57
CA VAL A 16 -14.72 -32.53 -24.23
C VAL A 16 -14.52 -34.04 -24.36
N THR A 17 -13.51 -34.58 -23.68
CA THR A 17 -13.42 -36.02 -23.38
C THR A 17 -13.51 -36.19 -21.88
N GLY A 18 -14.63 -36.76 -21.45
CA GLY A 18 -14.81 -37.26 -20.10
C GLY A 18 -14.06 -38.57 -19.92
N GLY A 19 -13.46 -38.75 -18.74
CA GLY A 19 -12.87 -39.99 -18.29
C GLY A 19 -13.08 -40.11 -16.79
N GLY A 20 -14.12 -40.86 -16.40
CA GLY A 20 -14.31 -41.28 -15.02
C GLY A 20 -13.31 -42.35 -14.66
N SER A 21 -12.86 -42.36 -13.40
CA SER A 21 -12.37 -43.58 -12.76
C SER A 21 -12.38 -43.44 -11.23
N GLN A 22 -13.18 -44.32 -10.65
CA GLN A 22 -12.89 -45.17 -9.50
C GLN A 22 -12.93 -44.55 -8.10
N ALA A 23 -13.98 -44.97 -7.40
CA ALA A 23 -14.07 -45.04 -5.95
C ALA A 23 -13.16 -46.17 -5.41
N GLY A 24 -12.25 -45.83 -4.51
CA GLY A 24 -11.82 -46.67 -3.38
C GLY A 24 -11.90 -45.76 -2.16
N LEU A 25 -12.64 -46.03 -1.07
CA LEU A 25 -12.86 -47.26 -0.32
C LEU A 25 -11.55 -47.86 0.22
N LEU A 26 -10.86 -47.03 1.01
CA LEU A 26 -10.05 -47.48 2.14
C LEU A 26 -10.38 -46.58 3.33
N ASP A 27 -11.29 -47.07 4.15
CA ASP A 27 -11.38 -46.76 5.58
C ASP A 27 -10.10 -47.22 6.28
N GLY A 28 -9.62 -46.46 7.26
CA GLY A 28 -8.74 -47.03 8.28
C GLY A 28 -7.76 -46.06 8.91
N LEU A 29 -8.19 -45.49 10.04
CA LEU A 29 -7.40 -45.27 11.25
C LEU A 29 -6.03 -44.59 11.07
N PHE A 30 -5.95 -43.29 11.34
CA PHE A 30 -4.88 -42.77 12.18
C PHE A 30 -5.31 -41.46 12.86
N ASP A 31 -4.75 -41.25 14.04
CA ASP A 31 -5.37 -40.64 15.20
C ASP A 31 -5.85 -39.19 15.10
N SER A 32 -6.97 -38.99 15.81
CA SER A 32 -7.55 -37.70 16.14
C SER A 32 -6.70 -36.99 17.18
N GLU A 33 -5.66 -36.28 16.76
CA GLU A 33 -5.02 -35.31 17.64
C GLU A 33 -5.78 -33.98 17.58
N THR A 34 -6.63 -33.82 18.58
CA THR A 34 -7.46 -32.65 18.83
C THR A 34 -6.57 -31.51 19.32
N THR A 35 -5.79 -30.90 18.44
CA THR A 35 -5.01 -29.70 18.80
C THR A 35 -5.95 -28.52 18.90
N ALA A 36 -6.29 -28.21 20.15
CA ALA A 36 -7.04 -27.05 20.58
C ALA A 36 -6.63 -25.80 19.79
N LYS A 37 -7.58 -25.25 19.03
CA LYS A 37 -7.51 -23.91 18.48
C LYS A 37 -7.46 -22.93 19.65
N ASN A 38 -6.24 -22.63 20.09
CA ASN A 38 -5.97 -21.46 20.89
C ASN A 38 -6.22 -20.25 19.98
N PRO A 39 -7.25 -19.42 20.21
CA PRO A 39 -7.40 -18.19 19.47
C PRO A 39 -6.20 -17.33 19.84
N LYS A 40 -5.17 -17.33 18.98
CA LYS A 40 -4.10 -16.34 19.07
C LYS A 40 -4.75 -14.99 18.82
N THR A 41 -5.18 -14.35 19.91
CA THR A 41 -5.54 -12.95 19.96
C THR A 41 -4.32 -12.19 19.52
N TYR A 42 -4.28 -11.79 18.25
CA TYR A 42 -3.24 -10.93 17.72
C TYR A 42 -3.38 -9.60 18.46
N GLY A 43 -2.49 -9.40 19.43
CA GLY A 43 -2.41 -8.20 20.23
C GLY A 43 -2.37 -6.99 19.30
N ARG A 44 -3.32 -6.08 19.51
CA ARG A 44 -3.34 -4.75 18.91
C ARG A 44 -2.13 -4.00 19.44
N ILE A 45 -1.00 -4.05 18.73
CA ILE A 45 0.15 -3.24 19.09
C ILE A 45 -0.12 -1.81 18.63
N VAL A 46 -0.63 -0.99 19.54
CA VAL A 46 -0.72 0.46 19.38
C VAL A 46 0.66 1.02 19.70
N TRP A 47 1.48 1.27 18.68
CA TRP A 47 2.70 2.04 18.88
C TRP A 47 2.39 3.53 18.85
N GLN A 48 2.68 4.17 19.97
CA GLN A 48 2.73 5.61 20.13
C GLN A 48 3.86 6.15 19.26
N GLN A 49 3.51 6.93 18.23
CA GLN A 49 4.47 7.57 17.34
C GLN A 49 5.27 8.62 18.13
N ASN A 50 6.44 8.23 18.64
CA ASN A 50 7.48 9.19 18.98
C ASN A 50 7.94 9.85 17.67
N GLY A 51 7.75 11.16 17.58
CA GLY A 51 8.06 11.98 16.41
C GLY A 51 9.54 11.92 15.97
N PRO A 52 9.84 12.32 14.74
CA PRO A 52 11.14 12.11 14.12
C PRO A 52 12.22 13.01 14.73
N LYS A 53 13.42 12.43 14.96
CA LYS A 53 14.66 13.16 15.33
C LYS A 53 15.27 13.92 14.14
N ASP A 54 14.61 13.91 12.99
CA ASP A 54 15.19 14.29 11.69
C ASP A 54 14.33 15.36 10.96
N ALA A 55 13.60 16.19 11.70
CA ALA A 55 12.92 17.34 11.12
C ALA A 55 13.99 18.30 10.55
N ARG A 56 14.22 18.24 9.23
CA ARG A 56 14.97 19.27 8.50
C ARG A 56 14.12 20.53 8.51
N ILE A 57 14.44 21.43 9.43
CA ILE A 57 13.98 22.83 9.39
C ILE A 57 14.46 23.38 8.06
N ALA A 58 13.53 23.70 7.16
CA ALA A 58 13.83 24.57 6.05
C ALA A 58 14.30 25.89 6.68
N LEU A 59 15.60 26.18 6.63
CA LEU A 59 16.10 27.51 6.94
C LEU A 59 15.43 28.44 5.93
N ALA A 60 14.38 29.12 6.39
CA ALA A 60 13.95 30.36 5.77
C ALA A 60 15.22 31.18 5.56
N SER A 61 15.43 31.61 4.33
CA SER A 61 16.52 32.50 3.95
C SER A 61 16.54 33.69 4.91
N PHE A 62 17.43 33.63 5.89
CA PHE A 62 17.71 34.75 6.78
C PHE A 62 18.18 35.89 5.89
N GLN A 63 17.35 36.92 5.73
CA GLN A 63 17.86 38.18 5.23
C GLN A 63 18.96 38.63 6.19
N PRO A 64 20.17 38.96 5.69
CA PRO A 64 21.25 39.43 6.55
C PRO A 64 20.78 40.69 7.28
N ALA A 65 21.03 40.75 8.59
CA ALA A 65 20.68 41.89 9.41
C ALA A 65 21.22 43.19 8.77
N PRO A 66 20.44 44.28 8.73
CA PRO A 66 20.91 45.54 8.18
C PRO A 66 22.16 46.01 8.95
N PRO A 67 23.15 46.60 8.28
CA PRO A 67 24.39 47.03 8.91
C PRO A 67 24.11 48.05 10.04
N PRO A 68 24.79 47.93 11.20
CA PRO A 68 24.60 48.84 12.32
C PRO A 68 25.14 50.22 11.94
N GLY A 69 24.28 51.24 11.91
CA GLY A 69 24.73 52.61 11.64
C GLY A 69 23.70 53.64 11.23
N ILE A 70 22.43 53.28 10.98
CA ILE A 70 21.41 54.28 10.68
C ILE A 70 20.89 54.87 12.00
N ARG A 71 21.34 56.08 12.34
CA ARG A 71 20.72 56.92 13.37
C ARG A 71 19.45 57.53 12.79
N LEU A 72 18.29 56.98 13.15
CA LEU A 72 17.00 57.63 12.92
C LEU A 72 16.83 58.77 13.94
N ALA A 73 16.22 59.87 13.50
CA ALA A 73 15.95 61.03 14.35
C ALA A 73 15.02 60.66 15.52
N PRO A 74 15.19 61.28 16.70
CA PRO A 74 14.34 61.01 17.86
C PRO A 74 12.92 61.51 17.58
N GLY A 75 11.99 60.60 17.28
CA GLY A 75 10.56 60.96 17.14
C GLY A 75 9.71 60.05 16.26
N GLU A 76 10.30 59.26 15.36
CA GLU A 76 9.55 58.33 14.50
C GLU A 76 10.21 56.95 14.54
N TYR A 77 9.67 56.07 15.36
CA TYR A 77 9.88 54.64 15.22
C TYR A 77 8.70 54.08 14.42
N ILE A 78 8.95 53.64 13.19
CA ILE A 78 8.02 52.74 12.52
C ILE A 78 8.16 51.42 13.27
N VAL A 79 7.27 51.14 14.23
CA VAL A 79 7.06 49.76 14.65
C VAL A 79 6.59 49.06 13.38
N PRO A 80 7.30 48.04 12.86
CA PRO A 80 6.68 47.16 11.88
C PRO A 80 5.48 46.56 12.62
N THR A 81 4.29 47.07 12.34
CA THR A 81 3.05 46.38 12.69
C THR A 81 3.22 45.00 12.08
N PRO A 82 3.29 43.91 12.88
CA PRO A 82 3.32 42.58 12.31
C PRO A 82 2.06 42.47 11.46
N GLU A 83 2.25 42.49 10.15
CA GLU A 83 1.17 42.36 9.18
C GLU A 83 0.57 40.99 9.40
N GLY A 84 -0.54 40.96 10.14
CA GLY A 84 -1.41 39.81 10.33
C GLY A 84 -0.67 38.54 10.70
N ASP A 85 -0.58 38.28 12.01
CA ASP A 85 -0.56 36.91 12.54
C ASP A 85 -1.82 36.20 12.01
N THR A 86 -1.72 35.68 10.79
CA THR A 86 -2.70 34.80 10.21
C THR A 86 -2.51 33.53 11.00
N ALA A 87 -3.22 33.43 12.12
CA ALA A 87 -3.18 32.28 13.00
C ALA A 87 -3.40 31.05 12.12
N ILE A 88 -2.33 30.31 11.85
CA ILE A 88 -2.40 29.05 11.13
C ILE A 88 -3.21 28.17 12.06
N ALA A 89 -4.50 28.03 11.75
CA ALA A 89 -5.38 27.17 12.50
C ALA A 89 -4.69 25.80 12.62
N PRO A 90 -4.61 25.22 13.84
CA PRO A 90 -3.98 23.93 14.02
C PRO A 90 -4.57 22.97 13.01
N ALA A 91 -3.70 22.35 12.21
CA ALA A 91 -4.13 21.44 11.16
C ALA A 91 -5.11 20.43 11.78
N PRO A 92 -6.29 20.21 11.16
CA PRO A 92 -7.28 19.30 11.70
C PRO A 92 -6.61 17.97 12.00
N ALA A 93 -6.74 17.49 13.24
CA ALA A 93 -6.19 16.22 13.66
C ALA A 93 -6.62 15.15 12.65
N GLY A 94 -5.65 14.59 11.93
CA GLY A 94 -5.90 13.72 10.79
C GLY A 94 -6.79 12.55 11.20
N GLN A 95 -7.81 12.26 10.38
CA GLN A 95 -8.63 11.08 10.60
C GLN A 95 -7.74 9.82 10.59
N PRO A 96 -8.02 8.82 11.45
CA PRO A 96 -7.23 7.59 11.48
C PRO A 96 -7.27 6.93 10.10
N ILE A 97 -6.08 6.61 9.58
CA ILE A 97 -5.94 5.93 8.29
C ILE A 97 -6.53 4.51 8.43
N GLY A 98 -7.64 4.27 7.74
CA GLY A 98 -8.29 2.96 7.73
C GLY A 98 -7.47 1.94 6.94
N LEU A 99 -6.81 1.01 7.64
CA LEU A 99 -6.11 -0.11 7.02
C LEU A 99 -7.08 -1.23 6.62
N TYR A 100 -6.73 -1.94 5.55
CA TYR A 100 -7.47 -3.09 5.09
C TYR A 100 -7.32 -4.26 6.07
N HIS A 101 -8.43 -4.91 6.41
CA HIS A 101 -8.46 -5.92 7.48
C HIS A 101 -8.15 -7.35 7.01
N ARG A 102 -8.35 -7.67 5.73
CA ARG A 102 -8.16 -9.04 5.19
C ARG A 102 -6.80 -9.17 4.53
N VAL A 103 -5.75 -9.10 5.34
CA VAL A 103 -4.36 -9.26 4.91
C VAL A 103 -3.81 -10.58 5.41
N LYS A 104 -3.20 -11.36 4.53
CA LYS A 104 -2.45 -12.57 4.86
C LYS A 104 -0.97 -12.28 4.63
N TYR A 105 -0.14 -12.55 5.63
CA TYR A 105 1.31 -12.46 5.52
C TYR A 105 1.89 -13.87 5.42
N GLU A 106 2.76 -14.08 4.45
CA GLU A 106 3.48 -15.34 4.19
C GLU A 106 4.97 -15.10 4.41
N ASP A 107 5.70 -16.14 4.81
CA ASP A 107 7.18 -16.14 4.93
C ASP A 107 7.73 -15.03 5.86
N LEU A 108 7.13 -14.92 7.06
CA LEU A 108 7.49 -13.90 8.06
C LEU A 108 8.94 -14.01 8.58
N ASP A 109 9.56 -15.17 8.42
CA ASP A 109 10.96 -15.45 8.72
C ASP A 109 11.94 -14.80 7.73
N ASN A 110 11.48 -14.47 6.52
CA ASN A 110 12.25 -13.75 5.51
C ASN A 110 12.19 -12.21 5.70
N ILE A 111 11.51 -11.71 6.74
CA ILE A 111 11.47 -10.28 7.01
C ILE A 111 12.86 -9.79 7.45
N HIS A 112 13.38 -8.78 6.74
CA HIS A 112 14.64 -8.13 7.08
C HIS A 112 14.68 -7.69 8.57
N PRO A 113 15.77 -7.96 9.33
CA PRO A 113 15.84 -7.68 10.76
C PRO A 113 15.62 -6.20 11.14
N CYS A 114 16.09 -5.29 10.30
CA CYS A 114 15.88 -3.84 10.43
C CYS A 114 14.64 -3.28 9.69
N ALA A 115 13.63 -4.10 9.41
CA ALA A 115 12.47 -3.65 8.63
C ALA A 115 11.65 -2.56 9.36
N VAL A 116 11.12 -1.61 8.60
CA VAL A 116 10.24 -0.53 9.05
C VAL A 116 8.90 -0.66 8.39
N LYS A 117 7.84 -0.40 9.15
CA LYS A 117 6.47 -0.42 8.66
C LYS A 117 6.25 0.72 7.67
N MET A 118 5.70 0.41 6.50
CA MET A 118 5.31 1.35 5.46
C MET A 118 3.88 1.04 5.03
N VAL A 119 3.05 2.09 4.93
CA VAL A 119 1.70 1.95 4.40
C VAL A 119 1.75 2.09 2.88
N VAL A 120 1.20 1.10 2.18
CA VAL A 120 1.15 1.04 0.71
C VAL A 120 -0.28 0.98 0.21
N GLN A 121 -0.48 1.52 -0.98
CA GLN A 121 -1.76 1.49 -1.68
C GLN A 121 -1.81 0.29 -2.61
N VAL A 122 -2.82 -0.56 -2.44
CA VAL A 122 -3.00 -1.82 -3.19
C VAL A 122 -4.37 -1.81 -3.84
N MET A 123 -4.53 -2.47 -4.99
CA MET A 123 -5.85 -2.60 -5.61
C MET A 123 -6.81 -3.38 -4.70
N ASP A 124 -8.04 -2.88 -4.57
CA ASP A 124 -9.08 -3.48 -3.74
C ASP A 124 -9.36 -4.93 -4.17
N PRO A 125 -9.17 -5.92 -3.28
CA PRO A 125 -9.39 -7.34 -3.62
C PRO A 125 -10.88 -7.70 -3.72
N CYS A 126 -11.78 -6.81 -3.29
CA CYS A 126 -13.23 -7.01 -3.36
C CYS A 126 -13.88 -5.85 -4.12
N PRO A 127 -13.68 -5.73 -5.45
CA PRO A 127 -14.33 -4.70 -6.22
C PRO A 127 -15.86 -4.85 -6.08
N PRO A 128 -16.61 -3.73 -6.03
CA PRO A 128 -18.06 -3.79 -6.00
C PRO A 128 -18.57 -4.54 -7.24
N PRO A 129 -19.75 -5.20 -7.15
CA PRO A 129 -20.37 -5.81 -8.32
C PRO A 129 -20.50 -4.77 -9.43
N ARG A 130 -20.32 -5.20 -10.68
CA ARG A 130 -20.52 -4.30 -11.82
C ARG A 130 -21.98 -3.88 -11.87
N ASP A 131 -22.24 -2.58 -11.84
CA ASP A 131 -23.61 -2.10 -12.04
C ASP A 131 -24.06 -2.47 -13.48
N PRO A 132 -25.29 -2.99 -13.65
CA PRO A 132 -25.79 -3.42 -14.96
C PRO A 132 -25.99 -2.27 -15.95
N CYS A 133 -26.05 -1.02 -15.47
CA CYS A 133 -26.15 0.18 -16.31
C CYS A 133 -24.79 0.71 -16.81
N SER A 134 -23.68 0.04 -16.51
CA SER A 134 -22.34 0.59 -16.74
C SER A 134 -21.81 0.31 -18.15
N ARG A 135 -22.15 1.20 -19.11
CA ARG A 135 -21.28 1.39 -20.31
C ARG A 135 -19.86 1.86 -19.93
N CYS A 136 -19.69 2.34 -18.70
CA CYS A 136 -18.42 2.80 -18.15
C CYS A 136 -17.71 1.67 -17.39
N LYS A 137 -16.40 1.49 -17.61
CA LYS A 137 -15.61 0.62 -16.72
C LYS A 137 -15.58 1.23 -15.32
N PRO A 138 -15.86 0.47 -14.24
CA PRO A 138 -15.75 1.00 -12.89
C PRO A 138 -14.32 1.51 -12.64
N ALA A 139 -14.20 2.64 -11.96
CA ALA A 139 -12.90 3.18 -11.57
C ALA A 139 -12.19 2.18 -10.64
N PRO A 140 -10.86 2.01 -10.78
CA PRO A 140 -10.11 1.15 -9.87
C PRO A 140 -10.21 1.71 -8.45
N ARG A 141 -10.57 0.84 -7.50
CA ARG A 141 -10.55 1.16 -6.07
C ARG A 141 -9.28 0.63 -5.45
N PHE A 142 -8.82 1.32 -4.42
CA PHE A 142 -7.61 0.99 -3.71
C PHE A 142 -7.87 0.91 -2.22
N VAL A 143 -7.10 0.06 -1.55
CA VAL A 143 -7.09 -0.14 -0.11
C VAL A 143 -5.66 0.10 0.41
N LEU A 144 -5.55 0.49 1.68
CA LEU A 144 -4.26 0.75 2.33
C LEU A 144 -3.85 -0.46 3.15
N VAL A 145 -2.60 -0.90 3.00
CA VAL A 145 -2.04 -2.08 3.67
C VAL A 145 -0.71 -1.70 4.30
N GLU A 146 -0.42 -2.21 5.49
CA GLU A 146 0.88 -2.04 6.15
C GLU A 146 1.81 -3.20 5.78
N ILE A 147 3.02 -2.89 5.33
CA ILE A 147 4.08 -3.86 5.00
C ILE A 147 5.38 -3.51 5.73
N CYS A 148 6.27 -4.49 5.90
CA CYS A 148 7.60 -4.30 6.48
C CYS A 148 8.64 -4.15 5.37
N VAL A 149 9.34 -3.00 5.29
CA VAL A 149 10.35 -2.74 4.26
C VAL A 149 11.74 -2.53 4.87
N PRO A 150 12.82 -2.98 4.23
CA PRO A 150 14.18 -2.65 4.66
C PRO A 150 14.41 -1.13 4.70
N ARG A 151 15.15 -0.63 5.69
CA ARG A 151 15.56 0.80 5.75
C ARG A 151 16.55 1.18 4.64
N CYS A 152 17.26 0.21 4.08
CA CYS A 152 18.35 0.42 3.14
C CYS A 152 17.93 0.08 1.71
N GLY A 153 18.39 0.89 0.75
CA GLY A 153 18.37 0.57 -0.68
C GLY A 153 17.41 1.42 -1.52
N CYS A 154 17.70 1.46 -2.82
CA CYS A 154 16.81 1.99 -3.83
C CYS A 154 15.79 0.91 -4.21
N LYS A 155 14.51 1.12 -3.89
CA LYS A 155 13.45 0.18 -4.27
C LYS A 155 13.17 0.26 -5.77
N LYS A 156 13.14 -0.89 -6.45
CA LYS A 156 12.56 -1.03 -7.78
C LYS A 156 11.14 -1.53 -7.61
N VAL A 157 10.16 -0.77 -8.11
CA VAL A 157 8.75 -1.14 -8.01
C VAL A 157 8.29 -1.64 -9.38
N LYS A 158 7.82 -2.89 -9.43
CA LYS A 158 7.16 -3.43 -10.62
C LYS A 158 5.68 -3.62 -10.33
N VAL A 159 4.85 -3.11 -11.21
CA VAL A 159 3.39 -3.25 -11.12
C VAL A 159 2.92 -4.07 -12.31
N SER A 160 2.15 -5.12 -12.04
CA SER A 160 1.51 -5.90 -13.10
C SER A 160 0.59 -5.03 -13.95
N ARG A 161 0.36 -5.40 -15.22
CA ARG A 161 -0.49 -4.63 -16.15
C ARG A 161 -1.89 -4.27 -15.61
N GLY A 162 -2.43 -5.10 -14.70
CA GLY A 162 -3.74 -4.88 -14.08
C GLY A 162 -3.68 -4.33 -12.66
N GLY A 163 -2.51 -4.01 -12.10
CA GLY A 163 -2.35 -3.52 -10.73
C GLY A 163 -2.64 -4.52 -9.62
N ALA A 164 -2.96 -5.78 -9.95
CA ALA A 164 -3.29 -6.82 -8.98
C ALA A 164 -2.08 -7.39 -8.23
N LYS A 165 -0.91 -7.36 -8.87
CA LYS A 165 0.40 -7.67 -8.29
C LYS A 165 1.26 -6.42 -8.27
N VAL A 166 1.88 -6.13 -7.13
CA VAL A 166 2.91 -5.11 -6.91
C VAL A 166 4.12 -5.81 -6.29
N GLU A 167 5.30 -5.56 -6.83
CA GLU A 167 6.56 -6.17 -6.41
C GLU A 167 7.54 -5.07 -6.03
N TYR A 168 8.09 -5.16 -4.82
CA TYR A 168 9.12 -4.25 -4.34
C TYR A 168 10.44 -5.02 -4.23
N ASP A 169 11.37 -4.69 -5.10
CA ASP A 169 12.71 -5.28 -5.16
C ASP A 169 13.72 -4.34 -4.49
N TYR A 170 14.33 -4.82 -3.41
CA TYR A 170 15.38 -4.15 -2.63
C TYR A 170 16.77 -4.80 -2.84
N GLY A 171 16.93 -5.64 -3.86
CA GLY A 171 18.16 -6.35 -4.19
C GLY A 171 18.21 -7.76 -3.60
N LYS A 172 18.33 -7.87 -2.27
CA LYS A 172 18.33 -9.16 -1.53
C LYS A 172 17.01 -9.47 -0.83
N TYR A 173 16.01 -8.62 -1.06
CA TYR A 173 14.72 -8.76 -0.40
C TYR A 173 13.68 -8.35 -1.42
N GLU A 174 12.76 -9.25 -1.68
CA GLU A 174 11.62 -9.01 -2.56
C GLU A 174 10.33 -9.09 -1.74
N ILE A 175 9.46 -8.11 -1.93
CA ILE A 175 8.14 -8.08 -1.29
C ILE A 175 7.11 -8.14 -2.39
N GLU A 176 6.36 -9.25 -2.44
CA GLU A 176 5.32 -9.45 -3.42
C GLU A 176 3.94 -9.28 -2.79
N ILE A 177 3.18 -8.32 -3.30
CA ILE A 177 1.83 -8.02 -2.84
C ILE A 177 0.83 -8.42 -3.92
N LYS A 178 -0.04 -9.37 -3.60
CA LYS A 178 -1.09 -9.88 -4.50
C LYS A 178 -2.48 -9.61 -3.93
N SER A 179 -3.33 -9.02 -4.75
CA SER A 179 -4.76 -8.85 -4.46
C SER A 179 -5.56 -9.97 -5.14
N LYS A 180 -6.14 -10.91 -4.37
CA LYS A 180 -6.85 -12.07 -4.92
C LYS A 180 -7.98 -12.55 -4.00
N LYS A 181 -9.17 -12.81 -4.58
CA LYS A 181 -10.33 -13.41 -3.89
C LYS A 181 -10.73 -12.69 -2.57
N GLY A 182 -10.75 -11.35 -2.57
CA GLY A 182 -11.12 -10.59 -1.37
C GLY A 182 -10.07 -10.59 -0.25
N VAL A 183 -8.84 -11.03 -0.53
CA VAL A 183 -7.73 -11.04 0.42
C VAL A 183 -6.51 -10.39 -0.25
N VAL A 184 -5.76 -9.60 0.51
CA VAL A 184 -4.41 -9.15 0.12
C VAL A 184 -3.41 -10.12 0.72
N VAL A 185 -2.56 -10.70 -0.11
CA VAL A 185 -1.46 -11.58 0.31
C VAL A 185 -0.15 -10.81 0.15
N VAL A 186 0.62 -10.75 1.23
CA VAL A 186 1.95 -10.15 1.27
C VAL A 186 2.94 -11.29 1.51
N ASN A 187 3.82 -11.53 0.55
CA ASN A 187 4.86 -12.55 0.61
C ASN A 187 6.23 -11.86 0.67
N TYR A 188 7.12 -12.37 1.53
CA TYR A 188 8.49 -11.88 1.73
C TYR A 188 9.49 -12.94 1.26
N ASP A 189 10.38 -12.57 0.34
CA ASP A 189 11.40 -13.44 -0.27
C ASP A 189 12.82 -12.82 -0.12
N ASP A 190 13.88 -13.63 -0.05
CA ASP A 190 15.31 -13.23 0.12
C ASP A 190 16.17 -13.67 -1.09
#